data_AF-A0A935FQ42-F1
#
_entry.id   AF-A0A935FQ42-F1
#
_cell.length_a   1.000
_cell.length_b   1.000
_cell.length_c   1.000
_cell.angle_alpha   90.00
_cell.angle_beta   90.00
_cell.angle_gamma   90.00
#
_symmetry.space_group_name_H-M   'P 1'
#
loop_
_entity.id
_entity.type
_entity.pdbx_description
1 polymer ?
#
loop_
_entity_poly.entity_id
_entity_poly.type
_entity_poly.pdbx_seq_one_letter_code
_entity_poly.pdbx_strand_id
1 'polypeptide(L)'
;MKKIPRGRAKSPEVVQPKGSVDENSLKTHLSETRKKIKELEFLSNDKYFEHPFFGKIKMRQTINFLETHTKHHLEIFEDNTK
;
A
#
# COMPACT_ATOMS: atom_id res chain seq x y z
N MET A 1 -3.09 13.68 -0.70
CA MET A 1 -2.34 13.65 -1.98
C MET A 1 -3.35 13.50 -3.10
N LYS A 2 -3.18 14.17 -4.25
CA LYS A 2 -4.21 14.13 -5.31
C LYS A 2 -3.94 13.08 -6.41
N LYS A 3 -2.69 12.75 -6.70
CA LYS A 3 -2.31 11.73 -7.71
C LYS A 3 -0.86 11.27 -7.52
N ILE A 4 -0.59 9.98 -7.71
CA ILE A 4 0.78 9.42 -7.74
C ILE A 4 1.24 9.37 -9.21
N PRO A 5 2.42 9.91 -9.55
CA PRO A 5 2.90 9.92 -10.93
C PRO A 5 3.34 8.52 -11.38
N ARG A 6 2.87 8.09 -12.57
CA ARG A 6 3.29 6.84 -13.21
C ARG A 6 4.69 6.99 -13.80
N GLY A 7 5.48 5.91 -13.80
CA GLY A 7 6.80 5.85 -14.44
C GLY A 7 7.93 6.62 -13.75
N ARG A 8 7.71 7.22 -12.57
CA ARG A 8 8.72 8.02 -11.86
C ARG A 8 9.44 7.31 -10.72
N ALA A 9 8.90 6.19 -10.23
CA ALA A 9 9.47 5.46 -9.10
C ALA A 9 9.31 3.95 -9.30
N LYS A 10 10.20 3.19 -8.65
CA LYS A 10 10.14 1.72 -8.55
C LYS A 10 9.74 1.32 -7.12
N SER A 11 9.06 0.18 -6.99
CA SER A 11 8.72 -0.37 -5.69
C SER A 11 10.00 -0.78 -4.93
N PRO A 12 10.16 -0.47 -3.63
CA PRO A 12 11.31 -0.93 -2.84
C PRO A 12 11.42 -2.45 -2.79
N GLU A 13 12.64 -3.00 -2.78
CA GLU A 13 12.88 -4.45 -2.74
C GLU A 13 12.19 -5.15 -1.56
N VAL A 14 12.10 -4.46 -0.42
CA VAL A 14 11.49 -4.98 0.81
C VAL A 14 9.98 -5.25 0.69
N VAL A 15 9.30 -4.64 -0.28
CA VAL A 15 7.86 -4.84 -0.55
C VAL A 15 7.61 -5.53 -1.90
N GLN A 16 8.66 -5.96 -2.59
CA GLN A 16 8.51 -6.80 -3.76
C GLN A 16 8.30 -8.26 -3.34
N PRO A 17 7.39 -9.00 -3.98
CA PRO A 17 7.20 -10.42 -3.69
C PRO A 17 8.48 -11.20 -3.98
N LYS A 18 8.96 -11.95 -2.99
CA LYS A 18 10.12 -12.84 -3.12
C LYS A 18 9.62 -14.25 -3.42
N GLY A 19 9.52 -14.60 -4.70
CA GLY A 19 9.08 -15.94 -5.14
C GLY A 19 7.98 -15.89 -6.19
N SER A 20 7.39 -17.05 -6.49
CA SER A 20 6.26 -17.17 -7.41
C SER A 20 5.01 -16.53 -6.80
N VAL A 21 4.38 -15.64 -7.57
CA VAL A 21 3.06 -15.10 -7.22
C VAL A 21 2.01 -16.03 -7.82
N ASP A 22 1.27 -16.71 -6.95
CA ASP A 22 0.14 -17.56 -7.31
C ASP A 22 -1.16 -17.11 -6.63
N GLU A 23 -2.29 -17.69 -7.03
CA GLU A 23 -3.61 -17.32 -6.52
C GLU A 23 -3.74 -17.52 -4.99
N ASN A 24 -3.13 -18.56 -4.45
CA ASN A 24 -3.19 -18.84 -3.01
C ASN A 24 -2.38 -17.80 -2.23
N SER A 25 -1.18 -17.45 -2.73
CA SER A 25 -0.37 -16.39 -2.17
C SER A 25 -1.13 -15.07 -2.17
N LEU A 26 -1.84 -14.75 -3.27
CA LEU A 26 -2.65 -13.53 -3.36
C LEU A 26 -3.79 -13.52 -2.33
N LYS A 27 -4.54 -14.62 -2.21
CA LYS A 27 -5.62 -14.75 -1.20
C LYS A 27 -5.10 -14.57 0.22
N THR A 28 -3.93 -15.14 0.53
CA THR A 28 -3.27 -14.98 1.83
C THR A 28 -2.93 -13.52 2.10
N HIS A 29 -2.26 -12.84 1.17
CA HIS A 29 -1.91 -11.42 1.32
C HIS A 29 -3.15 -10.53 1.50
N LEU A 30 -4.24 -10.81 0.77
CA LEU A 30 -5.50 -10.08 0.91
C LEU A 30 -6.12 -10.29 2.31
N SER A 31 -6.10 -11.52 2.82
CA SER A 31 -6.59 -11.85 4.16
C SER A 31 -5.79 -11.12 5.24
N GLU A 32 -4.46 -11.18 5.17
CA GLU A 32 -3.57 -10.49 6.10
C GLU A 32 -3.74 -8.97 6.06
N THR A 33 -3.84 -8.41 4.86
CA THR A 33 -4.05 -6.96 4.67
C THR A 33 -5.35 -6.52 5.34
N ARG A 34 -6.44 -7.27 5.17
CA ARG A 34 -7.72 -6.96 5.82
C ARG A 34 -7.65 -7.06 7.35
N LYS A 35 -6.88 -8.02 7.90
CA LYS A 35 -6.64 -8.12 9.35
C LYS A 35 -5.87 -6.89 9.86
N LYS A 36 -4.78 -6.53 9.19
CA LYS A 36 -3.96 -5.36 9.55
C LYS A 36 -4.74 -4.06 9.48
N ILE A 37 -5.65 -3.90 8.52
CA ILE A 37 -6.53 -2.72 8.46
C ILE A 37 -7.39 -2.60 9.72
N LYS A 38 -7.95 -3.70 10.22
CA LYS A 38 -8.71 -3.70 11.49
C LYS A 38 -7.82 -3.35 12.68
N GLU A 39 -6.58 -3.84 12.69
CA GLU A 39 -5.61 -3.50 13.74
C GLU A 39 -5.26 -2.00 13.75
N LEU A 40 -5.22 -1.35 12.57
CA LEU A 40 -4.96 0.10 12.48
C LEU A 40 -5.99 0.95 13.23
N GLU A 41 -7.24 0.49 13.38
CA GLU A 41 -8.30 1.20 14.10
C GLU A 41 -8.00 1.35 15.59
N PHE A 42 -7.21 0.44 16.15
CA PHE A 42 -6.86 0.40 17.58
C PHE A 42 -5.48 0.99 17.86
N LEU A 43 -4.74 1.41 16.83
CA LEU A 43 -3.43 2.03 17.01
C LEU A 43 -3.53 3.49 17.42
N SER A 44 -2.67 3.89 18.36
CA SER A 44 -2.61 5.27 18.84
C SER A 44 -2.09 6.23 17.77
N ASN A 45 -2.60 7.48 17.79
CA ASN A 45 -2.30 8.53 16.81
C ASN A 45 -0.84 9.04 16.85
N ASP A 46 -0.08 8.72 17.89
CA ASP A 46 1.35 9.03 18.04
C ASP A 46 2.24 8.08 17.22
N LYS A 47 1.70 6.94 16.77
CA LYS A 47 2.42 6.01 15.92
C LYS A 47 2.70 6.61 14.54
N TYR A 48 3.85 6.23 14.00
CA TYR A 48 4.29 6.64 12.69
C TYR A 48 4.93 5.46 11.96
N PHE A 49 4.94 5.58 10.64
CA PHE A 49 5.67 4.69 9.75
C PHE A 49 6.79 5.48 9.07
N GLU A 50 7.97 4.88 8.93
CA GLU A 50 9.09 5.46 8.19
C GLU A 50 8.99 5.10 6.71
N HIS A 51 8.52 6.04 5.91
CA HIS A 51 8.43 5.89 4.47
C HIS A 51 9.74 6.34 3.81
N PRO A 52 10.34 5.55 2.89
CA PRO A 52 11.64 5.86 2.28
C PRO A 52 11.74 7.26 1.65
N PHE A 53 10.62 7.77 1.11
CA PHE A 53 10.56 9.10 0.51
C PHE A 53 9.91 10.18 1.37
N PHE A 54 9.05 9.81 2.32
CA PHE A 54 8.24 10.78 3.09
C PHE A 54 8.69 10.89 4.56
N GLY A 55 9.70 10.14 4.96
CA GLY A 55 10.15 10.07 6.34
C GLY A 55 9.04 9.55 7.25
N LYS A 56 8.94 10.10 8.45
CA LYS A 56 7.94 9.70 9.45
C LYS A 56 6.56 10.24 9.08
N ILE A 57 5.66 9.36 8.64
CA ILE A 57 4.26 9.67 8.39
C ILE A 57 3.38 9.18 9.54
N LYS A 58 2.53 10.05 10.08
CA LYS A 58 1.61 9.72 11.19
C LYS A 58 0.43 8.90 10.70
N MET A 59 -0.24 8.17 11.60
CA MET A 59 -1.40 7.31 11.32
C MET A 59 -2.41 7.89 10.31
N ARG A 60 -2.92 9.11 10.53
CA ARG A 60 -3.89 9.74 9.61
C ARG A 60 -3.33 9.96 8.20
N GLN A 61 -2.06 10.34 8.09
CA GLN A 61 -1.40 10.53 6.79
C GLN A 61 -1.15 9.19 6.10
N THR A 62 -0.80 8.16 6.87
CA THR A 62 -0.64 6.78 6.39
C THR A 62 -1.94 6.26 5.79
N ILE A 63 -3.08 6.43 6.47
CA ILE A 63 -4.39 5.99 5.95
C ILE A 63 -4.70 6.68 4.62
N ASN A 64 -4.57 8.01 4.56
CA ASN A 64 -4.79 8.77 3.33
C ASN A 64 -3.84 8.35 2.20
N PHE A 65 -2.58 8.04 2.53
CA PHE A 65 -1.61 7.54 1.57
C PHE A 65 -2.02 6.17 1.03
N LEU A 66 -2.39 5.22 1.89
CA LEU A 66 -2.81 3.87 1.51
C LEU A 66 -4.03 3.90 0.59
N GLU A 67 -5.02 4.75 0.88
CA GLU A 67 -6.19 4.94 0.01
C GLU A 67 -5.79 5.47 -1.37
N THR A 68 -5.03 6.58 -1.40
CA THR A 68 -4.56 7.21 -2.66
C THR A 68 -3.72 6.22 -3.48
N HIS A 69 -2.87 5.45 -2.81
CA HIS A 69 -1.97 4.49 -3.43
C HIS A 69 -2.70 3.26 -3.97
N THR A 70 -3.73 2.78 -3.26
CA THR A 70 -4.58 1.68 -3.73
C THR A 70 -5.35 2.10 -4.97
N LYS A 71 -6.00 3.27 -4.95
CA LYS A 71 -6.73 3.80 -6.11
C LYS A 71 -5.83 3.93 -7.33
N HIS A 72 -4.60 4.43 -7.14
CA HIS A 72 -3.62 4.54 -8.20
C HIS A 72 -3.32 3.20 -8.90
N HIS A 73 -3.17 2.11 -8.15
CA HIS A 73 -2.95 0.78 -8.72
C HIS A 73 -4.17 0.22 -9.45
N LEU A 74 -5.38 0.46 -8.91
CA LEU A 74 -6.62 0.08 -9.60
C LEU A 74 -6.77 0.80 -10.94
N GLU A 75 -6.47 2.10 -11.01
CA GLU A 75 -6.46 2.86 -12.26
C GLU A 75 -5.44 2.29 -13.27
N ILE A 76 -4.26 1.85 -12.83
CA ILE A 76 -3.27 1.21 -13.70
C ILE A 76 -3.81 -0.13 -14.23
N PHE A 77 -4.42 -0.94 -13.36
CA PHE A 77 -5.00 -2.23 -13.75
C PHE A 77 -6.11 -2.04 -14.77
N GLU A 78 -7.08 -1.16 -14.49
CA GLU A 78 -8.18 -0.84 -15.40
C GLU A 78 -7.66 -0.39 -16.77
N ASP A 79 -6.68 0.51 -16.80
CA ASP A 79 -6.09 1.00 -18.04
C ASP A 79 -5.35 -0.10 -18.83
N ASN A 80 -4.76 -1.09 -18.16
CA ASN A 80 -4.09 -2.23 -18.82
C ASN A 80 -5.07 -3.30 -19.31
N THR A 81 -6.29 -3.33 -18.78
CA THR A 81 -7.34 -4.33 -19.12
C THR A 81 -8.37 -3.83 -20.14
N LYS A 82 -8.28 -2.56 -20.54
CA LYS A 82 -9.01 -2.01 -21.69
C LYS A 82 -8.37 -2.44 -22.99
#